data_AF-A0A0D2ZSH9-F1
#
_entry.id   AF-A0A0D2ZSH9-F1
#
_cell.length_a   1.000
_cell.length_b   1.000
_cell.length_c   1.000
_cell.angle_alpha   90.00
_cell.angle_beta   90.00
_cell.angle_gamma   90.00
#
_symmetry.space_group_name_H-M   'P 1'
#
loop_
_entity.id
_entity.type
_entity.pdbx_description
1 polymer ?
#
loop_
_entity_poly.entity_id
_entity_poly.type
_entity_poly.pdbx_seq_one_letter_code
_entity_poly.pdbx_strand_id
1 'polypeptide(L)'
;MIPAFHQSCSEVVGKWDNIVLDKGSSCEVDVWPWLMSMTADVISRTAFGSSYKEGHRIFELQAELSELIIQAFRKAFIPGYSSLPTQGNRRMKAAARESQAILRGIVDKRLRAREAGEATSQDLLGTLLESNLGQGKGNGMSIEDEIEECKLFCFAGQETTSVLLVWTMILLSQHQDWQERAQEEVRLILDDKNNKPDIESLSHLKVMSMAFYEVLRLYPLVSLLRREVNKDVVTDVRRNKCGNR
;
A
#
# COMPACT_ATOMS: atom_id res chain seq x y z
N MET A 1 -3.38 -7.85 12.31
CA MET A 1 -3.32 -6.58 11.55
C MET A 1 -3.46 -5.35 12.45
N ILE A 2 -4.59 -5.15 13.15
CA ILE A 2 -4.82 -3.95 14.00
C ILE A 2 -3.64 -3.55 14.90
N PRO A 3 -2.96 -4.46 15.64
CA PRO A 3 -1.82 -4.07 16.46
C PRO A 3 -0.67 -3.44 15.67
N ALA A 4 -0.44 -3.88 14.42
CA ALA A 4 0.57 -3.31 13.54
C ALA A 4 0.16 -1.90 13.09
N PHE A 5 -1.10 -1.67 12.72
CA PHE A 5 -1.63 -0.34 12.41
C PHE A 5 -1.47 0.61 13.59
N HIS A 6 -1.92 0.20 14.77
CA HIS A 6 -1.80 1.00 15.98
C HIS A 6 -0.34 1.36 16.28
N GLN A 7 0.56 0.37 16.25
CA GLN A 7 1.98 0.59 16.53
C GLN A 7 2.62 1.58 15.55
N SER A 8 2.42 1.40 14.23
CA SER A 8 2.98 2.31 13.22
C SER A 8 2.40 3.73 13.34
N CYS A 9 1.10 3.87 13.62
CA CYS A 9 0.48 5.17 13.86
C CYS A 9 1.03 5.86 15.11
N SER A 10 1.13 5.14 16.24
CA SER A 10 1.67 5.69 17.49
C SER A 10 3.12 6.13 17.35
N GLU A 11 3.95 5.39 16.60
CA GLU A 11 5.34 5.77 16.33
C GLU A 11 5.45 7.09 15.54
N VAL A 12 4.56 7.33 14.58
CA VAL A 12 4.54 8.58 13.80
C VAL A 12 4.01 9.74 14.62
N VAL A 13 2.89 9.55 15.32
CA VAL A 13 2.30 10.59 16.20
C VAL A 13 3.28 10.99 17.29
N GLY A 14 3.94 10.03 17.95
CA GLY A 14 4.95 10.35 18.96
C GLY A 14 6.15 11.13 18.42
N LYS A 15 6.52 10.93 17.14
CA LYS A 15 7.55 11.75 16.49
C LYS A 15 7.05 13.17 16.20
N TRP A 16 5.79 13.33 15.79
CA TRP A 16 5.19 14.64 15.62
C TRP A 16 5.09 15.40 16.95
N ASP A 17 4.71 14.73 18.03
CA ASP A 17 4.66 15.31 19.37
C ASP A 17 6.04 15.85 19.80
N ASN A 18 7.11 15.09 19.58
CA ASN A 18 8.47 15.53 19.88
C ASN A 18 8.86 16.78 19.08
N ILE A 19 8.50 16.86 17.79
CA ILE A 19 8.79 18.04 16.95
C ILE A 19 8.07 19.29 17.49
N VAL A 20 6.83 19.14 17.96
CA VAL A 20 6.05 20.23 18.54
C VAL A 20 6.64 20.66 19.90
N LEU A 21 7.00 19.70 20.76
CA LEU A 21 7.61 19.97 22.06
C LEU A 21 8.95 20.70 21.95
N ASP A 22 9.81 20.30 21.00
CA ASP A 22 11.10 20.95 20.76
C ASP A 22 10.96 22.41 20.30
N LYS A 23 9.85 22.76 19.65
CA LYS A 23 9.58 24.11 19.10
C LYS A 23 8.67 24.98 19.98
N GLY A 24 8.14 24.43 21.08
CA GLY A 24 7.55 25.18 22.19
C GLY A 24 6.16 25.81 21.98
N SER A 25 5.50 25.67 20.83
CA SER A 25 4.12 26.17 20.66
C SER A 25 3.35 25.56 19.48
N SER A 26 3.86 25.76 18.26
CA SER A 26 3.26 25.29 17.01
C SER A 26 4.34 25.23 15.95
N CYS A 27 4.21 24.30 15.00
CA CYS A 27 5.14 24.20 13.89
C CYS A 27 4.46 23.69 12.63
N GLU A 28 4.95 24.15 11.48
CA GLU A 28 4.57 23.60 10.18
C GLU A 28 5.35 22.30 9.93
N VAL A 29 4.63 21.26 9.51
CA VAL A 29 5.18 19.94 9.24
C VAL A 29 4.60 19.43 7.93
N ASP A 30 5.47 19.06 6.99
CA ASP A 30 5.07 18.27 5.83
C ASP A 30 4.80 16.83 6.29
N VAL A 31 3.52 16.45 6.33
CA VAL A 31 3.07 15.12 6.79
C VAL A 31 3.17 14.04 5.71
N TRP A 32 3.37 14.40 4.44
CA TRP A 32 3.38 13.45 3.32
C TRP A 32 4.44 12.34 3.46
N PRO A 33 5.73 12.66 3.72
CA PRO A 33 6.76 11.63 3.87
C PRO A 33 6.48 10.69 5.04
N TRP A 34 5.89 11.21 6.12
CA TRP A 34 5.54 10.43 7.30
C TRP A 34 4.41 9.45 7.02
N LEU A 35 3.37 9.86 6.31
CA LEU A 35 2.25 9.00 5.94
C LEU A 35 2.65 7.94 4.91
N MET A 36 3.55 8.28 3.98
CA MET A 36 4.19 7.31 3.09
C MET A 36 5.00 6.27 3.87
N SER A 37 5.85 6.70 4.79
CA SER A 37 6.61 5.79 5.64
C SER A 37 5.72 4.95 6.55
N MET A 38 4.64 5.52 7.08
CA MET A 38 3.70 4.83 7.97
C MET A 38 2.97 3.70 7.24
N THR A 39 2.41 4.00 6.06
CA THR A 39 1.70 3.00 5.26
C THR A 39 2.63 1.90 4.77
N ALA A 40 3.87 2.25 4.41
CA ALA A 40 4.93 1.28 4.10
C ALA A 40 5.26 0.38 5.30
N ASP A 41 5.38 0.93 6.52
CA ASP A 41 5.63 0.15 7.72
C ASP A 41 4.45 -0.78 8.06
N VAL A 42 3.21 -0.27 7.97
CA VAL A 42 1.99 -1.06 8.22
C VAL A 42 1.90 -2.25 7.26
N ILE A 43 2.05 -2.01 5.95
CA ILE A 43 1.97 -3.08 4.97
C ILE A 43 3.16 -4.04 5.11
N SER A 44 4.35 -3.54 5.47
CA SER A 44 5.53 -4.39 5.74
C SER A 44 5.29 -5.33 6.91
N ARG A 45 4.75 -4.82 8.03
CA ARG A 45 4.46 -5.60 9.23
C ARG A 45 3.32 -6.59 9.00
N THR A 46 2.31 -6.22 8.22
CA THR A 46 1.15 -7.09 7.97
C THR A 46 1.37 -8.10 6.85
N ALA A 47 2.19 -7.78 5.84
CA ALA A 47 2.50 -8.67 4.73
C ALA A 47 3.72 -9.56 4.97
N PHE A 48 4.78 -9.00 5.57
CA PHE A 48 6.08 -9.67 5.75
C PHE A 48 6.48 -9.94 7.21
N GLY A 49 5.65 -9.56 8.18
CA GLY A 49 5.85 -9.91 9.59
C GLY A 49 7.25 -9.56 10.10
N SER A 50 8.03 -10.57 10.49
CA SER A 50 9.41 -10.41 11.00
C SER A 50 10.41 -9.86 9.99
N SER A 51 10.10 -9.89 8.69
CA SER A 51 10.95 -9.38 7.60
C SER A 51 10.53 -7.97 7.12
N TYR A 52 9.86 -7.19 7.97
CA TYR A 52 9.36 -5.87 7.61
C TYR A 52 10.47 -4.88 7.18
N LYS A 53 11.68 -5.01 7.73
CA LYS A 53 12.83 -4.15 7.37
C LYS A 53 13.28 -4.39 5.95
N GLU A 54 13.34 -5.65 5.52
CA GLU A 54 13.56 -6.01 4.12
C GLU A 54 12.40 -5.51 3.24
N GLY A 55 11.17 -5.53 3.76
CA GLY A 55 10.00 -4.88 3.17
C GLY A 55 10.23 -3.40 2.86
N HIS A 56 10.80 -2.63 3.80
CA HIS A 56 11.03 -1.19 3.63
C HIS A 56 11.83 -0.84 2.36
N ARG A 57 12.88 -1.61 2.06
CA ARG A 57 13.68 -1.41 0.85
C ARG A 57 12.88 -1.65 -0.44
N ILE A 58 11.92 -2.57 -0.41
CA ILE A 58 11.04 -2.81 -1.56
C ILE A 58 10.19 -1.56 -1.84
N PHE A 59 9.71 -0.88 -0.81
CA PHE A 59 8.90 0.35 -0.96
C PHE A 59 9.71 1.54 -1.49
N GLU A 60 10.95 1.71 -1.05
CA GLU A 60 11.86 2.72 -1.63
C GLU A 60 12.05 2.49 -3.14
N LEU A 61 12.30 1.23 -3.54
CA LEU A 61 12.44 0.86 -4.95
C LEU A 61 11.14 1.05 -5.72
N GLN A 62 9.98 0.82 -5.10
CA GLN A 62 8.68 1.03 -5.72
C GLN A 62 8.39 2.52 -5.94
N ALA A 63 8.69 3.40 -4.99
CA ALA A 63 8.55 4.85 -5.16
C ALA A 63 9.41 5.35 -6.33
N GLU A 64 10.65 4.87 -6.43
CA GLU A 64 11.52 5.19 -7.57
C GLU A 64 10.97 4.64 -8.90
N LEU A 65 10.46 3.40 -8.90
CA LEU A 65 9.82 2.81 -10.08
C LEU A 65 8.61 3.62 -10.53
N SER A 66 7.77 4.09 -9.61
CA SER A 66 6.60 4.94 -9.91
C SER A 66 7.01 6.23 -10.63
N GLU A 67 8.06 6.90 -10.15
CA GLU A 67 8.56 8.12 -10.79
C GLU A 67 9.08 7.84 -12.21
N LEU A 68 9.89 6.78 -12.36
CA LEU A 68 10.42 6.36 -13.65
C LEU A 68 9.31 5.95 -14.64
N ILE A 69 8.25 5.30 -14.15
CA ILE A 69 7.08 4.91 -14.95
C ILE A 69 6.33 6.16 -15.42
N ILE A 70 6.13 7.16 -14.56
CA ILE A 70 5.49 8.43 -14.96
C ILE A 70 6.32 9.14 -16.04
N GLN A 71 7.64 9.19 -15.89
CA GLN A 71 8.53 9.77 -16.89
C GLN A 71 8.52 8.98 -18.21
N ALA A 72 8.49 7.64 -18.14
CA ALA A 72 8.39 6.77 -19.30
C ALA A 72 7.02 6.89 -19.99
N PHE A 73 5.95 7.09 -19.21
CA PHE A 73 4.59 7.25 -19.72
C PHE A 73 4.47 8.47 -20.63
N ARG A 74 5.14 9.58 -20.29
CA ARG A 74 5.25 10.77 -21.16
C ARG A 74 5.89 10.47 -22.52
N LYS A 75 6.64 9.38 -22.64
CA LYS A 75 7.36 8.95 -23.84
C LYS A 75 6.75 7.70 -24.48
N ALA A 76 5.60 7.23 -23.97
CA ALA A 76 4.92 6.02 -24.44
C ALA A 76 4.43 6.13 -25.90
N PHE A 77 4.30 7.34 -26.43
CA PHE A 77 3.96 7.57 -27.84
C PHE A 77 5.10 7.21 -28.80
N ILE A 78 6.33 7.02 -28.31
CA ILE A 78 7.50 6.60 -29.10
C ILE A 78 7.55 5.07 -29.11
N PRO A 79 7.29 4.41 -30.25
CA PRO A 79 7.32 2.95 -30.34
C PRO A 79 8.71 2.40 -29.94
N GLY A 80 8.73 1.38 -29.08
CA GLY A 80 9.98 0.73 -28.65
C GLY A 80 10.79 1.49 -27.60
N TYR A 81 10.32 2.65 -27.10
CA TYR A 81 11.07 3.44 -26.12
C TYR A 81 11.45 2.65 -24.86
N SER A 82 10.58 1.76 -24.37
CA SER A 82 10.83 0.89 -23.21
C SER A 82 11.98 -0.10 -23.41
N SER A 83 12.28 -0.45 -24.67
CA SER A 83 13.36 -1.38 -25.03
C SER A 83 14.71 -0.69 -25.16
N LEU A 84 14.72 0.65 -25.32
CA LEU A 84 15.97 1.41 -25.48
C LEU A 84 16.80 1.36 -24.19
N PRO A 85 18.14 1.25 -24.28
CA PRO A 85 19.02 1.15 -23.12
C PRO A 85 19.30 2.52 -22.47
N THR A 86 18.26 3.33 -22.26
CA THR A 86 18.34 4.63 -21.58
C THR A 86 18.66 4.46 -20.10
N GLN A 87 19.18 5.51 -19.44
CA GLN A 87 19.47 5.49 -18.01
C GLN A 87 18.23 5.11 -17.18
N GLY A 88 17.07 5.72 -17.49
CA GLY A 88 15.80 5.43 -16.83
C GLY A 88 15.36 3.97 -17.01
N ASN A 89 15.40 3.44 -18.23
CA ASN A 89 15.01 2.05 -18.48
C ASN A 89 15.98 1.04 -17.84
N ARG A 90 17.28 1.35 -17.80
CA ARG A 90 18.27 0.52 -17.09
C ARG A 90 18.01 0.54 -15.59
N ARG A 91 17.73 1.71 -15.01
CA ARG A 91 17.42 1.82 -13.58
C ARG A 91 16.12 1.12 -13.22
N MET A 92 15.07 1.28 -14.04
CA MET A 92 13.80 0.56 -13.88
C MET A 92 14.01 -0.97 -13.89
N LYS A 93 14.81 -1.50 -14.83
CA LYS A 93 15.18 -2.92 -14.86
C LYS A 93 16.00 -3.34 -13.62
N ALA A 94 16.92 -2.50 -13.16
CA ALA A 94 17.74 -2.78 -11.98
C ALA A 94 16.90 -2.80 -10.69
N ALA A 95 16.05 -1.80 -10.49
CA ALA A 95 15.15 -1.71 -9.34
C ALA A 95 14.17 -2.90 -9.31
N ALA A 96 13.57 -3.26 -10.46
CA ALA A 96 12.70 -4.44 -10.54
C ALA A 96 13.42 -5.74 -10.15
N ARG A 97 14.68 -5.94 -10.59
CA ARG A 97 15.50 -7.10 -10.22
C ARG A 97 15.86 -7.10 -8.74
N GLU A 98 16.18 -5.93 -8.18
CA GLU A 98 16.51 -5.76 -6.76
C GLU A 98 15.30 -6.10 -5.88
N SER A 99 14.11 -5.55 -6.19
CA SER A 99 12.87 -5.90 -5.49
C SER A 99 12.56 -7.39 -5.56
N GLN A 100 12.74 -8.01 -6.74
CA GLN A 100 12.53 -9.46 -6.93
C GLN A 100 13.51 -10.29 -6.08
N ALA A 101 14.77 -9.89 -6.02
CA ALA A 101 15.79 -10.58 -5.23
C ALA A 101 15.50 -10.49 -3.72
N ILE A 102 15.06 -9.33 -3.22
CA ILE A 102 14.69 -9.15 -1.81
C ILE A 102 13.49 -10.03 -1.46
N LEU A 103 12.43 -10.01 -2.28
CA LEU A 103 11.24 -10.83 -2.06
C LEU A 103 11.55 -12.33 -2.06
N ARG A 104 12.34 -12.80 -3.03
CA ARG A 104 12.83 -14.19 -3.05
C ARG A 104 13.58 -14.53 -1.77
N GLY A 105 14.45 -13.64 -1.30
CA GLY A 105 15.17 -13.83 -0.04
C GLY A 105 14.26 -13.95 1.18
N ILE A 106 13.16 -13.19 1.24
CA ILE A 106 12.15 -13.28 2.32
C ILE A 106 11.45 -14.65 2.26
N VAL A 107 11.03 -15.09 1.07
CA VAL A 107 10.37 -16.38 0.88
C VAL A 107 11.30 -17.55 1.22
N ASP A 108 12.53 -17.55 0.73
CA ASP A 108 13.52 -18.61 0.99
C ASP A 108 13.87 -18.73 2.48
N LYS A 109 13.92 -17.61 3.21
CA LYS A 109 14.11 -17.62 4.67
C LYS A 109 12.94 -18.32 5.37
N ARG A 110 11.71 -18.06 4.91
CA ARG A 110 10.49 -18.61 5.52
C ARG A 110 10.30 -20.09 5.23
N LEU A 111 10.55 -20.52 4.01
CA LEU A 111 10.51 -21.94 3.65
C LEU A 111 11.49 -22.74 4.52
N ARG A 112 12.71 -22.23 4.71
CA ARG A 112 13.73 -22.86 5.58
C ARG A 112 13.32 -22.87 7.06
N ALA A 113 12.81 -21.77 7.59
CA ALA A 113 12.31 -21.71 8.96
C ALA A 113 11.22 -22.76 9.22
N ARG A 114 10.32 -22.94 8.25
CA ARG A 114 9.27 -23.96 8.29
C ARG A 114 9.82 -25.38 8.22
N GLU A 115 10.77 -25.66 7.33
CA GLU A 115 11.45 -26.96 7.27
C GLU A 115 12.15 -27.31 8.59
N ALA A 116 12.63 -26.30 9.31
CA ALA A 116 13.22 -26.44 10.65
C ALA A 116 12.17 -26.61 11.77
N GLY A 117 10.87 -26.61 11.45
CA GLY A 117 9.79 -26.79 12.42
C GLY A 117 9.39 -25.53 13.19
N GLU A 118 9.82 -24.34 12.74
CA GLU A 118 9.37 -23.08 13.34
C GLU A 118 7.88 -22.82 13.03
N ALA A 119 7.20 -22.14 13.96
CA ALA A 119 5.78 -21.80 13.78
C ALA A 119 5.58 -20.86 12.58
N THR A 120 4.61 -21.17 11.71
CA THR A 120 4.29 -20.29 10.58
C THR A 120 3.79 -18.93 11.08
N SER A 121 4.33 -17.86 10.50
CA SER A 121 3.83 -16.50 10.73
C SER A 121 2.45 -16.32 10.09
N GLN A 122 1.47 -15.84 10.86
CA GLN A 122 0.10 -15.52 10.39
C GLN A 122 0.01 -14.16 9.68
N ASP A 123 0.87 -13.95 8.68
CA ASP A 123 0.82 -12.78 7.81
C ASP A 123 0.37 -13.18 6.39
N LEU A 124 0.20 -12.18 5.52
CA LEU A 124 -0.29 -12.41 4.16
C LEU A 124 0.58 -13.41 3.40
N LEU A 125 1.90 -13.24 3.46
CA LEU A 125 2.83 -14.12 2.76
C LEU A 125 2.77 -15.56 3.32
N GLY A 126 2.66 -15.72 4.64
CA GLY A 126 2.48 -17.03 5.27
C GLY A 126 1.19 -17.70 4.80
N THR A 127 0.10 -16.95 4.73
CA THR A 127 -1.22 -17.45 4.29
C THR A 127 -1.22 -17.88 2.82
N LEU A 128 -0.57 -17.10 1.94
CA LEU A 128 -0.42 -17.44 0.52
C LEU A 128 0.37 -18.75 0.36
N LEU A 129 1.54 -18.83 1.01
CA LEU A 129 2.39 -20.03 0.99
C LEU A 129 1.66 -21.27 1.51
N GLU A 130 0.85 -21.14 2.57
CA GLU A 130 0.04 -22.24 3.10
C GLU A 130 -1.06 -22.68 2.12
N SER A 131 -1.76 -21.73 1.51
CA SER A 131 -2.87 -22.00 0.60
C SER A 131 -2.40 -22.77 -0.65
N ASN A 132 -1.25 -22.42 -1.19
CA ASN A 132 -0.71 -23.03 -2.39
C ASN A 132 -0.19 -24.45 -2.16
N LEU A 133 0.45 -24.71 -1.01
CA LEU A 133 0.89 -26.06 -0.65
C LEU A 133 -0.29 -27.04 -0.42
N GLY A 134 -1.48 -26.52 -0.12
CA GLY A 134 -2.71 -27.30 -0.04
C GLY A 134 -3.34 -27.65 -1.41
N GLN A 135 -2.92 -27.00 -2.49
CA GLN A 135 -3.37 -27.31 -3.85
C GLN A 135 -2.55 -28.51 -4.38
N GLY A 136 -3.24 -29.58 -4.81
CA GLY A 136 -2.58 -30.76 -5.38
C GLY A 136 -1.63 -30.41 -6.54
N LYS A 137 -0.57 -31.21 -6.71
CA LYS A 137 0.47 -31.02 -7.74
C LYS A 137 -0.15 -30.73 -9.11
N GLY A 138 -0.01 -29.49 -9.60
CA GLY A 138 -0.40 -29.06 -10.94
C GLY A 138 -1.46 -27.96 -11.02
N ASN A 139 -2.12 -27.60 -9.90
CA ASN A 139 -3.16 -26.56 -9.87
C ASN A 139 -2.82 -25.35 -8.97
N GLY A 140 -1.67 -25.40 -8.29
CA GLY A 140 -1.15 -24.31 -7.45
C GLY A 140 -0.40 -23.25 -8.25
N MET A 141 -0.41 -22.02 -7.76
CA MET A 141 0.37 -20.89 -8.26
C MET A 141 1.87 -21.21 -8.17
N SER A 142 2.75 -20.68 -9.03
CA SER A 142 4.19 -20.85 -8.76
C SER A 142 4.62 -19.98 -7.58
N ILE A 143 5.72 -20.33 -6.89
CA ILE A 143 6.27 -19.48 -5.83
C ILE A 143 6.62 -18.09 -6.40
N GLU A 144 7.08 -18.04 -7.65
CA GLU A 144 7.29 -16.79 -8.38
C GLU A 144 6.02 -15.96 -8.57
N ASP A 145 4.91 -16.58 -8.92
CA ASP A 145 3.63 -15.88 -9.09
C ASP A 145 3.13 -15.34 -7.73
N GLU A 146 3.27 -16.11 -6.64
CA GLU A 146 2.92 -15.62 -5.28
C GLU A 146 3.75 -14.41 -4.86
N ILE A 147 5.04 -14.40 -5.21
CA ILE A 147 5.94 -13.28 -4.95
C ILE A 147 5.46 -12.03 -5.71
N GLU A 148 5.08 -12.18 -6.97
CA GLU A 148 4.57 -11.05 -7.77
C GLU A 148 3.20 -10.58 -7.26
N GLU A 149 2.30 -11.46 -6.82
CA GLU A 149 1.02 -11.09 -6.20
C GLU A 149 1.23 -10.35 -4.88
N CYS A 150 2.15 -10.81 -4.02
CA CYS A 150 2.48 -10.13 -2.76
C CYS A 150 3.05 -8.73 -3.01
N LYS A 151 3.91 -8.59 -4.02
CA LYS A 151 4.46 -7.30 -4.46
C LYS A 151 3.38 -6.36 -4.96
N LEU A 152 2.43 -6.86 -5.75
CA LEU A 152 1.30 -6.08 -6.25
C LEU A 152 0.40 -5.60 -5.10
N PHE A 153 0.07 -6.48 -4.16
CA PHE A 153 -0.73 -6.12 -2.99
C PHE A 153 -0.06 -5.04 -2.13
N CYS A 154 1.25 -5.19 -1.91
CA CYS A 154 2.05 -4.22 -1.17
C CYS A 154 2.08 -2.85 -1.87
N PHE A 155 2.29 -2.84 -3.19
CA PHE A 155 2.32 -1.63 -4.01
C PHE A 155 0.96 -0.91 -4.02
N ALA A 156 -0.10 -1.65 -4.33
CA ALA A 156 -1.44 -1.10 -4.45
C ALA A 156 -1.95 -0.54 -3.11
N GLY A 157 -1.65 -1.22 -1.99
CA GLY A 157 -2.11 -0.82 -0.66
C GLY A 157 -1.39 0.40 -0.09
N GLN A 158 -0.07 0.50 -0.26
CA GLN A 158 0.72 1.57 0.36
C GLN A 158 0.41 2.95 -0.25
N GLU A 159 0.67 3.11 -1.55
CA GLU A 159 0.58 4.41 -2.23
C GLU A 159 -0.83 4.99 -2.20
N THR A 160 -1.85 4.14 -2.39
CA THR A 160 -3.24 4.62 -2.39
C THR A 160 -3.67 5.11 -1.00
N THR A 161 -3.31 4.38 0.05
CA THR A 161 -3.71 4.71 1.43
C THR A 161 -3.03 6.00 1.92
N SER A 162 -1.75 6.21 1.63
CA SER A 162 -1.04 7.43 2.03
C SER A 162 -1.62 8.67 1.35
N VAL A 163 -1.91 8.58 0.04
CA VAL A 163 -2.55 9.66 -0.72
C VAL A 163 -3.94 9.99 -0.14
N LEU A 164 -4.75 8.97 0.18
CA LEU A 164 -6.07 9.14 0.81
C LEU A 164 -5.97 9.90 2.13
N LEU A 165 -5.04 9.48 3.01
CA LEU A 165 -4.87 10.08 4.33
C LEU A 165 -4.46 11.56 4.22
N VAL A 166 -3.58 11.89 3.27
CA VAL A 166 -3.13 13.28 3.05
C VAL A 166 -4.30 14.15 2.61
N TRP A 167 -5.06 13.73 1.59
CA TRP A 167 -6.23 14.48 1.15
C TRP A 167 -7.29 14.60 2.24
N THR A 168 -7.45 13.56 3.06
CA THR A 168 -8.34 13.60 4.23
C THR A 168 -7.88 14.66 5.22
N MET A 169 -6.59 14.71 5.59
CA MET A 169 -6.06 15.73 6.49
C MET A 169 -6.23 17.15 5.93
N ILE A 170 -5.97 17.33 4.62
CA ILE A 170 -6.15 18.62 3.94
C ILE A 170 -7.62 19.06 4.03
N LEU A 171 -8.57 18.19 3.66
CA LEU A 171 -9.98 18.53 3.67
C LEU A 171 -10.50 18.78 5.09
N LEU A 172 -10.13 17.96 6.08
CA LEU A 172 -10.52 18.20 7.47
C LEU A 172 -9.95 19.53 7.98
N SER A 173 -8.73 19.90 7.62
CA SER A 173 -8.15 21.20 8.00
C SER A 173 -8.92 22.41 7.43
N GLN A 174 -9.55 22.23 6.27
CA GLN A 174 -10.35 23.26 5.59
C GLN A 174 -11.83 23.26 6.04
N HIS A 175 -12.30 22.17 6.63
CA HIS A 175 -13.68 21.95 7.07
C HIS A 175 -13.71 21.60 8.56
N GLN A 176 -13.49 22.62 9.40
CA GLN A 176 -13.37 22.47 10.86
C GLN A 176 -14.61 21.85 11.52
N ASP A 177 -15.80 22.12 10.99
CA ASP A 177 -17.05 21.53 11.45
C ASP A 177 -17.07 19.99 11.28
N TRP A 178 -16.47 19.48 10.20
CA TRP A 178 -16.30 18.05 9.98
C TRP A 178 -15.15 17.47 10.80
N GLN A 179 -14.07 18.23 11.00
CA GLN A 179 -12.97 17.83 11.87
C GLN A 179 -13.44 17.64 13.32
N GLU A 180 -14.22 18.58 13.87
CA GLU A 180 -14.79 18.50 15.21
C GLU A 180 -15.72 17.29 15.36
N ARG A 181 -16.61 17.04 14.39
CA ARG A 181 -17.50 15.87 14.39
C ARG A 181 -16.74 14.56 14.38
N ALA A 182 -15.67 14.46 13.57
CA ALA A 182 -14.84 13.26 13.52
C ALA A 182 -14.09 13.04 14.83
N GLN A 183 -13.57 14.11 15.46
CA GLN A 183 -12.93 14.02 16.77
C GLN A 183 -13.91 13.59 17.87
N GLU A 184 -15.12 14.13 17.86
CA GLU A 184 -16.15 13.76 18.84
C GLU A 184 -16.58 12.30 18.69
N GLU A 185 -16.79 11.84 17.45
CA GLU A 185 -17.08 10.42 17.18
C GLU A 185 -15.97 9.50 17.72
N VAL A 186 -14.71 9.84 17.44
CA VAL A 186 -13.55 9.09 17.91
C VAL A 186 -13.49 9.07 19.44
N ARG A 187 -13.72 10.20 20.13
CA ARG A 187 -13.78 10.23 21.60
C ARG A 187 -14.92 9.34 22.11
N LEU A 188 -16.13 9.52 21.63
CA LEU A 188 -17.28 8.76 22.14
C LEU A 188 -17.12 7.23 21.98
N ILE A 189 -16.44 6.78 20.93
CA ILE A 189 -16.27 5.35 20.64
C ILE A 189 -14.99 4.77 21.26
N LEU A 190 -13.90 5.54 21.35
CA LEU A 190 -12.58 5.05 21.75
C LEU A 190 -12.04 5.60 23.09
N ASP A 191 -12.79 6.44 23.83
CA ASP A 191 -12.33 7.09 25.08
C ASP A 191 -12.34 6.18 26.34
N ASP A 192 -12.65 4.88 26.19
CA ASP A 192 -12.32 3.91 27.23
C ASP A 192 -10.80 3.65 27.20
N LYS A 193 -10.06 4.41 28.02
CA LYS A 193 -8.58 4.54 28.06
C LYS A 193 -7.78 3.23 28.14
N ASN A 194 -8.42 2.09 28.37
CA ASN A 194 -7.78 0.78 28.42
C ASN A 194 -8.00 -0.08 27.15
N ASN A 195 -8.86 0.34 26.22
CA ASN A 195 -9.14 -0.42 25.00
C ASN A 195 -8.30 0.08 23.83
N LYS A 196 -7.34 -0.76 23.40
CA LYS A 196 -6.79 -0.64 22.06
C LYS A 196 -7.95 -0.73 21.06
N PRO A 197 -7.97 0.08 19.98
CA PRO A 197 -9.02 -0.02 18.98
C PRO A 197 -9.10 -1.45 18.45
N ASP A 198 -10.30 -2.03 18.41
CA ASP A 198 -10.56 -3.32 17.77
C ASP A 198 -11.42 -3.16 16.51
N ILE A 199 -11.64 -4.25 15.78
CA ILE A 199 -12.37 -4.20 14.49
C ILE A 199 -13.80 -3.71 14.70
N GLU A 200 -14.43 -4.13 15.79
CA GLU A 200 -15.82 -3.79 16.11
C GLU A 200 -15.96 -2.29 16.38
N SER A 201 -15.11 -1.75 17.25
CA SER A 201 -15.08 -0.32 17.58
C SER A 201 -14.81 0.54 16.34
N LEU A 202 -13.84 0.13 15.50
CA LEU A 202 -13.54 0.85 14.25
C LEU A 202 -14.71 0.83 13.27
N SER A 203 -15.54 -0.22 13.26
CA SER A 203 -16.71 -0.31 12.38
C SER A 203 -17.81 0.70 12.72
N HIS A 204 -17.77 1.29 13.91
CA HIS A 204 -18.73 2.28 14.37
C HIS A 204 -18.35 3.73 14.01
N LEU A 205 -17.15 3.97 13.46
CA LEU A 205 -16.66 5.29 13.04
C LEU A 205 -17.30 5.73 11.69
N LYS A 206 -18.58 6.10 11.74
CA LYS A 206 -19.39 6.47 10.56
C LYS A 206 -19.00 7.82 9.97
N VAL A 207 -18.73 8.83 10.78
CA VAL A 207 -18.29 10.16 10.34
C VAL A 207 -16.94 10.06 9.67
N MET A 208 -16.00 9.31 10.26
CA MET A 208 -14.70 9.05 9.61
C MET A 208 -14.88 8.34 8.26
N SER A 209 -15.75 7.33 8.21
CA SER A 209 -16.06 6.62 6.95
C SER A 209 -16.66 7.55 5.89
N MET A 210 -17.58 8.45 6.28
CA MET A 210 -18.15 9.46 5.40
C MET A 210 -17.08 10.41 4.86
N ALA A 211 -16.14 10.86 5.70
CA ALA A 211 -15.03 11.71 5.27
C ALA A 211 -14.16 11.01 4.22
N PHE A 212 -13.80 9.74 4.43
CA PHE A 212 -13.02 8.97 3.43
C PHE A 212 -13.78 8.80 2.11
N TYR A 213 -15.07 8.50 2.14
CA TYR A 213 -15.86 8.39 0.91
C TYR A 213 -15.95 9.70 0.16
N GLU A 214 -16.08 10.83 0.86
CA GLU A 214 -16.13 12.15 0.23
C GLU A 214 -14.78 12.53 -0.37
N VAL A 215 -13.66 12.21 0.30
CA VAL A 215 -12.31 12.38 -0.25
C VAL A 215 -12.14 11.55 -1.52
N LEU A 216 -12.54 10.26 -1.50
CA LEU A 216 -12.45 9.39 -2.68
C LEU A 216 -13.33 9.87 -3.84
N ARG A 217 -14.47 10.52 -3.53
CA ARG A 217 -15.37 11.11 -4.53
C ARG A 217 -14.76 12.35 -5.18
N LEU A 218 -14.11 13.21 -4.40
CA LEU A 218 -13.51 14.47 -4.87
C LEU A 218 -12.12 14.26 -5.50
N TYR A 219 -11.32 13.39 -4.90
CA TYR A 219 -9.92 13.10 -5.27
C TYR A 219 -9.75 11.59 -5.51
N PRO A 220 -10.24 11.08 -6.65
CA PRO A 220 -10.09 9.66 -6.97
C PRO A 220 -8.61 9.30 -7.12
N LEU A 221 -8.15 8.35 -6.30
CA LEU A 221 -6.75 7.90 -6.25
C LEU A 221 -6.27 7.28 -7.56
N VAL A 222 -7.19 6.66 -8.30
CA VAL A 222 -6.95 6.07 -9.62
C VAL A 222 -7.98 6.64 -10.60
N SER A 223 -7.58 7.64 -11.37
CA SER A 223 -8.46 8.34 -12.30
C SER A 223 -8.73 7.59 -13.61
N LEU A 224 -7.91 6.61 -13.96
CA LEU A 224 -8.05 5.84 -15.19
C LEU A 224 -7.62 4.37 -14.99
N LEU A 225 -8.54 3.46 -15.30
CA LEU A 225 -8.25 2.03 -15.44
C LEU A 225 -8.45 1.63 -16.90
N ARG A 226 -7.36 1.20 -17.55
CA ARG A 226 -7.42 0.69 -18.93
C ARG A 226 -7.77 -0.79 -18.91
N ARG A 227 -8.63 -1.20 -19.84
CA ARG A 227 -8.95 -2.61 -20.10
C ARG A 227 -8.55 -2.95 -21.52
N GLU A 228 -7.89 -4.08 -21.70
CA GLU A 228 -7.65 -4.66 -23.02
C GLU A 228 -8.74 -5.67 -23.34
N VAL A 229 -9.29 -5.56 -24.55
CA VAL A 229 -10.38 -6.41 -25.03
C VAL A 229 -9.77 -7.62 -25.74
N ASN A 230 -9.86 -8.79 -25.09
CA ASN A 230 -9.29 -10.05 -25.59
C ASN A 230 -10.24 -10.83 -26.52
N LYS A 231 -11.50 -10.38 -26.68
CA LYS A 231 -12.52 -10.93 -27.58
C LYS A 231 -13.44 -9.81 -28.01
N ASP A 232 -13.99 -9.85 -29.22
CA ASP A 232 -14.94 -8.84 -29.69
C ASP A 232 -16.09 -8.62 -28.68
N VAL A 233 -16.36 -7.36 -28.33
CA VAL A 233 -17.46 -6.97 -27.46
C VAL A 233 -18.35 -5.97 -28.19
N VAL A 234 -19.66 -6.22 -28.16
CA VAL A 234 -20.67 -5.26 -28.60
C VAL A 234 -21.12 -4.49 -27.37
N THR A 235 -20.92 -3.17 -27.38
CA THR A 235 -21.53 -2.27 -26.39
C THR A 235 -22.67 -1.51 -27.05
N ASP A 236 -23.61 -0.98 -26.27
CA ASP A 236 -24.80 -0.26 -26.76
C ASP A 236 -24.49 0.93 -27.69
N VAL A 237 -23.22 1.36 -27.74
CA VAL A 237 -22.79 2.53 -28.50
C VAL A 237 -21.78 2.17 -29.61
N ARG A 238 -21.13 0.99 -29.60
CA ARG A 238 -20.16 0.57 -30.64
C ARG A 238 -19.73 -0.90 -30.54
N ARG A 239 -19.26 -1.45 -31.66
CA ARG A 239 -18.53 -2.72 -31.70
C ARG A 239 -17.04 -2.47 -31.47
N ASN A 240 -16.50 -2.94 -30.35
CA ASN A 240 -15.06 -2.91 -30.08
C ASN A 240 -14.43 -4.22 -30.53
N LYS A 241 -13.46 -4.13 -31.45
CA LYS A 241 -12.70 -5.28 -31.93
C LYS A 241 -11.60 -5.65 -30.94
N CYS A 242 -11.30 -6.95 -30.87
CA CYS A 242 -10.14 -7.47 -30.15
C CYS A 242 -8.85 -6.73 -30.55
N GLY A 243 -8.04 -6.32 -29.56
CA GLY A 243 -6.72 -5.70 -29.79
C GLY A 243 -6.70 -4.18 -30.02
N ASN A 244 -7.82 -3.47 -29.89
CA ASN A 244 -7.79 -2.01 -29.83
C ASN A 244 -7.17 -1.55 -28.50
N ARG A 245 -6.01 -0.88 -28.57
CA ARG A 245 -5.32 -0.21 -27.46
C ARG A 245 -5.71 1.26 -27.36
#